data_AF-S7RSN3-F1
#
_entry.id   AF-S7RSN3-F1
#
_cell.length_a   1.000
_cell.length_b   1.000
_cell.length_c   1.000
_cell.angle_alpha   90.00
_cell.angle_beta   90.00
_cell.angle_gamma   90.00
#
_symmetry.space_group_name_H-M   'P 1'
#
loop_
_entity.id
_entity.type
_entity.pdbx_description
1 polymer ?
#
loop_
_entity_poly.entity_id
_entity_poly.type
_entity_poly.pdbx_seq_one_letter_code
_entity_poly.pdbx_strand_id
1 'polypeptide(L)'
;MFLADLLNETYGALLVGILVAAVLFGVTNLQIFLYFKAYQEDWIVYKVAAAGLWTLDALHLCLAGHSVYFYFVTNFGSLAEAFNIVWSFKLQIVMNIITILAVQS
;
A
#
# COMPACT_ATOMS: atom_id res chain seq x y z
N MET A 1 -7.97 -29.49 7.49
CA MET A 1 -7.58 -28.90 8.80
C MET A 1 -6.36 -28.01 8.62
N PHE A 2 -5.17 -28.55 8.35
CA PHE A 2 -3.94 -27.76 8.12
C PHE A 2 -4.07 -26.60 7.10
N LEU A 3 -4.75 -26.85 5.98
CA LEU A 3 -4.93 -25.83 4.94
C LEU A 3 -5.84 -24.66 5.37
N ALA A 4 -6.78 -24.89 6.29
CA ALA A 4 -7.70 -23.87 6.77
C ALA A 4 -7.00 -22.93 7.78
N ASP A 5 -6.14 -23.49 8.64
CA ASP A 5 -5.36 -22.70 9.60
C ASP A 5 -4.35 -21.79 8.88
N LEU A 6 -3.63 -22.33 7.90
CA LEU A 6 -2.67 -21.55 7.10
C LEU A 6 -3.34 -20.37 6.36
N LEU A 7 -4.55 -20.61 5.84
CA LEU A 7 -5.33 -19.58 5.16
C LEU A 7 -5.73 -18.47 6.13
N ASN A 8 -6.18 -18.84 7.33
CA ASN A 8 -6.60 -17.90 8.37
C ASN A 8 -5.42 -17.05 8.88
N GLU A 9 -4.25 -17.66 9.09
CA GLU A 9 -3.02 -16.94 9.45
C GLU A 9 -2.60 -15.94 8.37
N THR A 10 -2.67 -16.34 7.09
CA THR A 10 -2.30 -15.48 5.95
C THR A 10 -3.24 -14.28 5.83
N TYR A 11 -4.56 -14.49 5.96
CA TYR A 11 -5.54 -13.41 5.94
C TYR A 11 -5.42 -12.49 7.15
N GLY A 12 -5.16 -13.04 8.33
CA GLY A 12 -4.90 -12.27 9.55
C GLY A 12 -3.65 -11.38 9.40
N ALA A 13 -2.55 -11.92 8.88
CA ALA A 13 -1.34 -11.16 8.61
C ALA A 13 -1.57 -10.05 7.58
N LEU A 14 -2.34 -10.32 6.51
CA LEU A 14 -2.67 -9.35 5.47
C LEU A 14 -3.52 -8.19 6.02
N LEU A 15 -4.48 -8.48 6.90
CA LEU A 15 -5.31 -7.47 7.58
C LEU A 15 -4.47 -6.59 8.52
N VAL A 16 -3.58 -7.19 9.31
CA VAL A 16 -2.67 -6.44 10.19
C VAL A 16 -1.72 -5.57 9.35
N GLY A 17 -1.19 -6.12 8.26
CA GLY A 17 -0.29 -5.40 7.35
C GLY A 17 -0.93 -4.13 6.78
N ILE A 18 -2.19 -4.21 6.32
CA ILE A 18 -2.86 -3.03 5.78
C ILE A 18 -3.23 -2.00 6.86
N LEU A 19 -3.59 -2.43 8.07
CA LEU A 19 -3.84 -1.50 9.18
C LEU A 19 -2.57 -0.72 9.54
N VAL A 20 -1.43 -1.41 9.64
CA VAL A 20 -0.14 -0.76 9.89
C VAL A 20 0.21 0.18 8.74
N ALA A 21 0.01 -0.24 7.48
CA ALA A 21 0.25 0.62 6.31
C ALA A 21 -0.63 1.88 6.32
N ALA A 22 -1.91 1.76 6.71
CA ALA A 22 -2.82 2.90 6.83
C ALA A 22 -2.39 3.90 7.91
N VAL A 23 -1.91 3.41 9.06
CA VAL A 23 -1.35 4.26 10.12
C VAL A 23 -0.11 5.00 9.64
N LEU A 24 0.83 4.28 9.01
CA LEU A 24 2.05 4.88 8.47
C LEU A 24 1.74 5.93 7.40
N PHE A 25 0.77 5.67 6.52
CA PHE A 25 0.32 6.67 5.54
C PHE A 25 -0.23 7.93 6.20
N GLY A 26 -0.94 7.82 7.33
CA GLY A 26 -1.37 8.96 8.12
C GLY A 26 -0.20 9.81 8.62
N VAL A 27 0.90 9.17 9.05
CA VAL A 27 2.14 9.86 9.44
C VAL A 27 2.79 10.56 8.24
N THR A 28 2.87 9.90 7.09
CA THR A 28 3.42 10.49 5.85
C THR A 28 2.63 11.73 5.40
N ASN A 29 1.30 11.72 5.53
CA ASN A 29 0.46 12.89 5.27
C ASN A 29 0.84 14.08 6.14
N LEU A 30 1.05 13.85 7.44
CA LEU A 30 1.48 14.91 8.35
C LEU A 30 2.89 15.42 8.01
N GLN A 31 3.82 14.52 7.68
CA GLN A 31 5.18 14.89 7.29
C GLN A 31 5.18 15.80 6.06
N ILE A 32 4.36 15.50 5.05
CA ILE A 32 4.24 16.31 3.83
C ILE A 32 3.58 17.65 4.12
N PHE A 33 2.51 17.66 4.91
CA PHE A 33 1.87 18.91 5.30
C PHE A 33 2.86 19.85 6.03
N LEU A 34 3.66 19.31 6.95
CA LEU A 34 4.70 20.05 7.64
C LEU A 34 5.80 20.51 6.69
N TYR A 35 6.24 19.66 5.75
CA TYR A 35 7.26 20.00 4.76
C TYR A 35 6.81 21.18 3.86
N PHE A 36 5.59 21.12 3.31
CA PHE A 36 5.04 22.20 2.50
C PHE A 36 4.88 23.52 3.28
N LYS A 37 4.57 23.43 4.58
CA LYS A 37 4.43 24.61 5.45
C LYS A 37 5.77 25.21 5.87
N ALA A 38 6.76 24.38 6.19
CA ALA A 38 8.06 24.83 6.69
C ALA A 38 8.98 25.35 5.58
N TYR A 39 8.92 24.77 4.38
CA TYR A 39 9.83 25.07 3.28
C TYR A 39 9.11 25.80 2.14
N GLN A 40 8.54 26.99 2.41
CA GLN A 40 7.81 27.74 1.38
C GLN A 40 8.70 28.20 0.22
N GLU A 41 9.98 28.50 0.46
CA GLU A 41 10.93 29.00 -0.54
C GLU A 41 11.78 27.91 -1.24
N ASP A 42 11.64 26.65 -0.84
CA ASP A 42 12.41 25.56 -1.48
C ASP A 42 12.02 25.34 -2.95
N TRP A 43 13.01 24.94 -3.74
CA TRP A 43 12.87 24.61 -5.15
C TRP A 43 11.72 23.63 -5.40
N ILE A 44 10.85 24.01 -6.34
CA ILE A 44 9.62 23.30 -6.72
C ILE A 44 9.88 21.82 -7.05
N VAL A 45 11.08 21.49 -7.53
CA VAL A 45 11.49 20.12 -7.88
C VAL A 45 11.37 19.16 -6.69
N TYR A 46 11.86 19.53 -5.50
CA TYR A 46 11.79 18.67 -4.31
C TYR A 46 10.36 18.51 -3.80
N LYS A 47 9.55 19.56 -3.89
CA LYS A 47 8.12 19.51 -3.55
C LYS A 47 7.33 18.61 -4.49
N VAL A 48 7.61 18.67 -5.78
CA VAL A 48 6.96 17.81 -6.79
C VAL A 48 7.39 16.37 -6.62
N ALA A 49 8.68 16.09 -6.36
CA ALA A 49 9.15 14.75 -6.07
C ALA A 49 8.49 14.16 -4.80
N ALA A 50 8.42 14.94 -3.72
CA ALA A 50 7.77 14.53 -2.48
C ALA A 50 6.27 14.27 -2.66
N ALA A 51 5.56 15.14 -3.38
CA ALA A 51 4.16 14.93 -3.72
C ALA A 51 3.96 13.71 -4.63
N GLY A 52 4.85 13.48 -5.60
CA GLY A 52 4.83 12.31 -6.46
C GLY A 52 4.98 11.02 -5.68
N LEU A 53 5.98 10.94 -4.80
CA LEU A 53 6.23 9.77 -3.95
C LEU A 53 5.03 9.49 -3.03
N TRP A 54 4.40 10.54 -2.50
CA TRP A 54 3.19 10.43 -1.71
C TRP A 54 1.99 9.89 -2.49
N THR A 55 1.76 10.38 -3.71
CA THR A 55 0.69 9.85 -4.54
C THR A 55 0.90 8.38 -4.88
N LEU A 56 2.17 7.97 -5.07
CA LEU A 56 2.54 6.59 -5.31
C LEU A 56 2.25 5.71 -4.08
N ASP A 57 2.59 6.19 -2.88
CA ASP A 57 2.32 5.53 -1.60
C ASP A 57 0.80 5.43 -1.33
N ALA A 58 0.05 6.49 -1.59
CA ALA A 58 -1.41 6.51 -1.50
C ALA A 58 -2.07 5.49 -2.44
N LEU A 59 -1.59 5.43 -3.69
CA LEU A 59 -2.09 4.48 -4.68
C LEU A 59 -1.78 3.03 -4.28
N HIS A 60 -0.56 2.79 -3.77
CA HIS A 60 -0.16 1.49 -3.25
C HIS A 60 -1.05 1.05 -2.07
N LEU A 61 -1.34 1.94 -1.12
CA LEU A 61 -2.25 1.65 -0.01
C LEU A 61 -3.69 1.38 -0.50
N CYS A 62 -4.18 2.15 -1.48
CA CYS A 62 -5.50 1.96 -2.06
C CYS A 62 -5.63 0.59 -2.77
N LEU A 63 -4.61 0.20 -3.55
CA LEU A 63 -4.55 -1.09 -4.22
C LEU A 63 -4.47 -2.25 -3.21
N ALA A 64 -3.68 -2.09 -2.15
CA ALA A 64 -3.65 -3.04 -1.05
C ALA A 64 -5.04 -3.17 -0.40
N GLY A 65 -5.73 -2.06 -0.16
CA GLY A 65 -7.10 -2.03 0.36
C GLY A 65 -8.10 -2.75 -0.51
N HIS A 66 -8.04 -2.52 -1.82
CA HIS A 66 -8.88 -3.21 -2.78
C HIS A 66 -8.62 -4.72 -2.76
N SER A 67 -7.34 -5.14 -2.71
CA SER A 67 -6.99 -6.56 -2.65
C SER A 67 -7.55 -7.23 -1.40
N VAL A 68 -7.38 -6.61 -0.23
CA VAL A 68 -7.91 -7.12 1.05
C VAL A 68 -9.43 -7.19 0.99
N TYR A 69 -10.10 -6.15 0.48
CA TYR A 69 -11.57 -6.11 0.36
C TYR A 69 -12.10 -7.23 -0.54
N PHE A 70 -11.43 -7.49 -1.67
CA PHE A 70 -11.81 -8.56 -2.58
C PHE A 70 -11.67 -9.95 -1.94
N TYR A 71 -10.58 -10.20 -1.22
CA TYR A 71 -10.35 -11.46 -0.51
C TYR A 71 -11.25 -11.64 0.72
N PHE A 72 -11.54 -10.59 1.48
CA PHE A 72 -12.33 -10.66 2.72
C PHE A 72 -13.84 -10.54 2.53
N VAL A 73 -14.32 -9.76 1.56
CA VAL A 73 -15.74 -9.44 1.42
C VAL A 73 -16.36 -10.18 0.25
N THR A 74 -15.72 -10.13 -0.92
CA THR A 74 -16.32 -10.68 -2.15
C THR A 74 -16.17 -12.19 -2.27
N ASN A 75 -15.05 -12.76 -1.83
CA ASN A 75 -14.73 -14.19 -1.99
C ASN A 75 -14.44 -14.93 -0.67
N PHE A 76 -15.10 -14.53 0.42
CA PHE A 76 -14.91 -15.14 1.72
C PHE A 76 -15.21 -16.65 1.67
N GLY A 77 -14.18 -17.49 1.87
CA GLY A 77 -14.29 -18.95 1.88
C GLY A 77 -14.07 -19.66 0.54
N SER A 78 -13.79 -18.96 -0.56
CA SER A 78 -13.43 -19.57 -1.85
C SER A 78 -11.95 -19.93 -1.91
N LEU A 79 -11.63 -21.23 -1.81
CA LEU A 79 -10.25 -21.74 -1.90
C LEU A 79 -9.62 -21.50 -3.30
N ALA A 80 -10.43 -21.44 -4.35
CA ALA A 80 -9.97 -21.28 -5.73
C ALA A 80 -9.48 -19.85 -6.03
N GLU A 81 -10.11 -18.85 -5.41
CA GLU A 81 -9.74 -17.44 -5.55
C GLU A 81 -8.52 -17.09 -4.69
N ALA A 82 -8.32 -17.79 -3.56
CA ALA A 82 -7.14 -17.61 -2.69
C ALA A 82 -5.82 -17.97 -3.37
N PHE A 83 -5.82 -18.95 -4.28
CA PHE A 83 -4.66 -19.32 -5.10
C PHE A 83 -4.49 -18.45 -6.35
N ASN A 84 -5.49 -17.61 -6.66
CA ASN A 84 -5.43 -16.72 -7.79
C ASN A 84 -4.81 -15.39 -7.35
N ILE A 85 -3.61 -15.09 -7.84
CA ILE A 85 -2.92 -13.84 -7.53
C ILE A 85 -3.72 -12.70 -8.16
N VAL A 86 -4.47 -11.97 -7.33
CA VAL A 86 -5.26 -10.82 -7.75
C VAL A 86 -4.35 -9.80 -8.41
N TRP A 87 -4.82 -9.21 -9.52
CA TRP A 87 -4.06 -8.25 -10.33
C TRP A 87 -3.50 -7.09 -9.48
N SER A 88 -4.21 -6.69 -8.42
CA SER A 88 -3.79 -5.67 -7.46
C SER A 88 -2.47 -6.03 -6.76
N PHE A 89 -2.21 -7.30 -6.45
CA PHE A 89 -0.96 -7.75 -5.83
C PHE A 89 0.21 -7.70 -6.81
N LYS A 90 -0.03 -8.06 -8.09
CA LYS A 90 0.98 -7.88 -9.14
C LYS A 90 1.32 -6.41 -9.34
N LEU A 91 0.32 -5.55 -9.30
CA LEU A 91 0.50 -4.10 -9.40
C LEU A 91 1.25 -3.55 -8.18
N GLN A 92 1.03 -4.11 -7.00
CA GLN A 92 1.74 -3.75 -5.78
C GLN A 92 3.26 -3.91 -5.91
N ILE A 93 3.71 -5.02 -6.52
CA ILE A 93 5.14 -5.27 -6.78
C ILE A 93 5.72 -4.22 -7.74
N VAL A 94 4.99 -3.91 -8.82
CA VAL A 94 5.40 -2.90 -9.80
C VAL A 94 5.50 -1.52 -9.16
N MET A 95 4.52 -1.16 -8.32
CA MET A 95 4.51 0.10 -7.57
C MET A 95 5.71 0.20 -6.64
N ASN A 96 6.04 -0.88 -5.91
CA ASN A 96 7.19 -0.91 -5.01
C ASN A 96 8.52 -0.68 -5.76
N ILE A 97 8.69 -1.29 -6.94
CA ILE A 97 9.86 -1.09 -7.79
C ILE A 97 9.97 0.38 -8.24
N ILE A 98 8.85 1.01 -8.62
CA ILE A 98 8.82 2.43 -8.99
C ILE A 98 9.22 3.31 -7.79
N THR A 99 8.72 2.99 -6.59
CA THR A 99 9.09 3.74 -5.37
C THR A 99 10.58 3.65 -5.09
N ILE A 100 11.17 2.46 -5.24
CA ILE A 100 12.62 2.24 -5.02
C ILE A 100 13.43 3.05 -6.03
N LEU A 101 13.07 2.99 -7.32
CA LEU A 101 13.76 3.74 -8.37
C LEU A 101 13.65 5.26 -8.16
N ALA A 102 12.48 5.76 -7.74
CA ALA A 102 12.25 7.17 -7.47
C ALA A 102 13.02 7.68 -6.24
N VAL A 103 13.34 6.81 -5.27
CA VAL A 103 14.13 7.16 -4.08
C VAL A 103 15.63 7.07 -4.36
N GLN A 104 16.06 6.16 -5.24
CA GLN A 104 17.48 5.92 -5.54
C GLN A 104 18.04 6.79 -6.68
N SER A 105 17.22 7.58 -7.35
CA SER A 105 17.61 8.54 -8.40
C SER A 105 17.93 9.93 -7.84
#